data_AF-A0A7S2VWG4-F1
#
_entry.id   AF-A0A7S2VWG4-F1
#
_cell.length_a   1.000
_cell.length_b   1.000
_cell.length_c   1.000
_cell.angle_alpha   90.00
_cell.angle_beta   90.00
_cell.angle_gamma   90.00
#
_symmetry.space_group_name_H-M   'P 1'
#
loop_
_entity.id
_entity.type
_entity.pdbx_description
1 polymer ?
#
loop_
_entity_poly.entity_id
_entity_poly.type
_entity_poly.pdbx_seq_one_letter_code
_entity_poly.pdbx_strand_id
1 'polypeptide(L)'
;DDDDDDLDAIGESDSDSDDDDSDDDDEDEEELLRKEMEKIKAERAEKEMLKEEQERAEREALATSAAMTGNPLLNDGASSKKTGKMKRKWNDDVVFRNQARGESKKEKRFVNDTVRNDFHKRFMNKFMK
;
A
#
# COMPACT_ATOMS: atom_id res chain seq x y z
N ASP A 1 19.74 -23.46 22.27
CA ASP A 1 18.90 -22.26 22.13
C ASP A 1 17.63 -22.48 22.92
N ASP A 2 17.76 -22.36 24.24
CA ASP A 2 16.65 -22.22 25.18
C ASP A 2 17.07 -20.99 26.02
N ASP A 3 16.63 -19.81 25.59
CA ASP A 3 16.81 -18.52 26.27
C ASP A 3 15.65 -18.35 27.26
N ASP A 4 15.98 -18.34 28.55
CA ASP A 4 15.08 -18.04 29.67
C ASP A 4 15.88 -17.14 30.63
N ASP A 5 15.89 -15.84 30.34
CA ASP A 5 16.52 -14.79 31.13
C ASP A 5 15.46 -13.78 31.63
N ASP A 6 14.70 -14.23 32.62
CA ASP A 6 13.98 -13.38 33.57
C ASP A 6 14.95 -12.94 34.69
N LEU A 7 15.38 -11.68 34.64
CA LEU A 7 16.14 -11.02 35.70
C LEU A 7 15.60 -9.60 35.94
N ASP A 8 14.36 -9.52 36.42
CA ASP A 8 13.86 -8.40 37.21
C ASP A 8 14.53 -8.39 38.60
N ALA A 9 15.69 -7.75 38.72
CA ALA A 9 16.21 -7.23 40.00
C ALA A 9 17.52 -6.44 39.81
N ILE A 10 17.43 -5.11 39.77
CA ILE A 10 18.34 -4.26 40.55
C ILE A 10 17.59 -3.02 41.06
N GLY A 11 17.39 -3.00 42.37
CA GLY A 11 16.91 -1.85 43.10
C GLY A 11 18.02 -0.87 43.43
N GLU A 12 17.57 0.37 43.60
CA GLU A 12 18.07 1.43 44.48
C GLU A 12 19.39 2.11 44.15
N SER A 13 19.26 3.38 43.74
CA SER A 13 20.27 4.42 43.87
C SER A 13 19.55 5.71 44.26
N ASP A 14 19.41 5.86 45.57
CA ASP A 14 19.35 7.08 46.36
C ASP A 14 19.93 8.33 45.65
N SER A 15 19.11 9.36 45.56
CA SER A 15 19.58 10.75 45.56
C SER A 15 18.44 11.60 46.07
N ASP A 16 18.40 11.75 47.39
CA ASP A 16 17.80 12.89 48.08
C ASP A 16 17.99 14.17 47.26
N SER A 17 16.89 14.71 46.76
CA SER A 17 16.81 16.11 46.38
C SER A 17 15.66 16.67 47.21
N ASP A 18 16.03 17.28 48.34
CA ASP A 18 15.21 18.25 49.06
C ASP A 18 14.65 19.24 48.03
N ASP A 19 13.40 19.07 47.65
CA ASP A 19 12.63 20.12 46.98
C ASP A 19 11.88 20.85 48.09
N ASP A 20 12.51 21.94 48.50
CA ASP A 20 12.02 22.95 49.41
C ASP A 20 10.68 23.48 48.88
N ASP A 21 9.58 22.99 49.44
CA ASP A 21 8.22 23.48 49.21
C ASP A 21 8.09 24.88 49.83
N SER A 22 8.72 25.85 49.18
CA SER A 22 8.49 27.28 49.36
C SER A 22 7.40 27.73 48.37
N ASP A 23 6.22 27.14 48.51
CA ASP A 23 4.98 27.63 47.91
C ASP A 23 4.45 28.77 48.80
N ASP A 24 4.51 30.02 48.30
CA ASP A 24 3.61 31.16 48.62
C ASP A 24 4.25 32.55 48.34
N ASP A 25 4.63 32.90 47.09
CA ASP A 25 4.57 34.30 46.56
C ASP A 25 4.91 34.53 45.04
N ASP A 26 4.93 33.52 44.15
CA ASP A 26 5.23 33.73 42.70
C ASP A 26 4.18 33.13 41.73
N GLU A 27 2.97 32.81 42.21
CA GLU A 27 1.88 32.24 41.40
C GLU A 27 1.46 33.16 40.22
N ASP A 28 1.51 34.48 40.42
CA ASP A 28 1.10 35.47 39.42
C ASP A 28 2.05 35.54 38.21
N GLU A 29 3.37 35.41 38.42
CA GLU A 29 4.36 35.41 37.31
C GLU A 29 4.32 34.09 36.53
N GLU A 30 4.13 32.96 37.21
CA GLU A 30 4.00 31.66 36.56
C GLU A 30 2.70 31.57 35.73
N GLU A 31 1.59 32.12 36.24
CA GLU A 31 0.31 32.14 35.53
C GLU A 31 0.37 33.01 34.25
N LEU A 32 1.10 34.13 34.31
CA LEU A 32 1.37 34.96 33.13
C LEU A 32 2.18 34.22 32.06
N LEU A 33 3.21 33.47 32.46
CA LEU A 33 4.05 32.69 31.55
C LEU A 33 3.28 31.53 30.91
N ARG A 34 2.42 30.83 31.65
CA ARG A 34 1.56 29.76 31.10
C ARG A 34 0.58 30.29 30.05
N LYS A 35 0.02 31.48 30.27
CA LYS A 35 -0.92 32.11 29.34
C LYS A 35 -0.26 32.59 28.04
N GLU A 36 1.00 33.02 28.10
CA GLU A 36 1.79 33.33 26.91
C GLU A 36 2.18 32.06 26.14
N MET A 37 2.59 31.01 26.85
CA MET A 37 2.87 29.70 26.26
C MET A 37 1.64 29.07 25.58
N GLU A 38 0.45 29.23 26.16
CA GLU A 38 -0.81 28.76 25.57
C GLU A 38 -1.14 29.50 24.27
N LYS A 39 -0.93 30.83 24.23
CA LYS A 39 -1.08 31.63 22.99
C LYS A 39 -0.10 31.19 21.91
N ILE A 40 1.18 30.97 22.25
CA ILE A 40 2.20 30.50 21.31
C ILE A 40 1.83 29.11 20.77
N LYS A 41 1.32 28.23 21.64
CA LYS A 41 0.90 26.87 21.26
C LYS A 41 -0.33 26.90 20.34
N ALA A 42 -1.30 27.79 20.62
CA ALA A 42 -2.48 27.98 19.78
C ALA A 42 -2.11 28.52 18.39
N GLU A 43 -1.27 29.55 18.30
CA GLU A 43 -0.81 30.12 17.04
C GLU A 43 -0.01 29.11 16.21
N ARG A 44 0.85 28.32 16.87
CA ARG A 44 1.64 27.27 16.21
C ARG A 44 0.77 26.14 15.68
N ALA A 45 -0.24 25.73 16.44
CA ALA A 45 -1.20 24.71 16.00
C ALA A 45 -2.00 25.18 14.77
N GLU A 46 -2.46 26.43 14.74
CA GLU A 46 -3.18 26.98 13.59
C GLU A 46 -2.31 27.03 12.33
N LYS A 47 -1.04 27.44 12.48
CA LYS A 47 -0.09 27.48 11.36
C LYS A 47 0.27 26.09 10.83
N GLU A 48 0.39 25.10 11.72
CA GLU A 48 0.64 23.71 11.34
C GLU A 48 -0.55 23.12 10.58
N MET A 49 -1.77 23.36 11.05
CA MET A 49 -3.01 22.95 10.38
C MET A 49 -3.12 23.53 8.97
N LEU A 50 -2.83 24.82 8.80
CA LEU A 50 -2.87 25.49 7.49
C LEU A 50 -1.80 24.92 6.54
N LYS A 51 -0.59 24.65 7.05
CA LYS A 51 0.49 24.06 6.26
C LYS A 51 0.18 22.62 5.84
N GLU A 52 -0.41 21.82 6.74
CA GLU A 52 -0.81 20.44 6.43
C GLU A 52 -1.90 20.41 5.34
N GLU A 53 -2.87 21.32 5.41
CA GLU A 53 -3.92 21.44 4.40
C GLU A 53 -3.35 21.80 3.02
N GLN A 54 -2.38 22.73 2.98
CA GLN A 54 -1.67 23.08 1.74
C GLN A 54 -0.87 21.91 1.16
N GLU A 55 -0.09 21.20 1.98
CA GLU A 55 0.69 20.04 1.52
C GLU A 55 -0.23 18.92 1.01
N ARG A 56 -1.37 18.71 1.67
CA ARG A 56 -2.37 17.73 1.25
C ARG A 56 -2.96 18.09 -0.11
N ALA A 57 -3.31 19.36 -0.32
CA ALA A 57 -3.82 19.85 -1.60
C ALA A 57 -2.77 19.72 -2.73
N GLU A 58 -1.51 20.05 -2.45
CA GLU A 58 -0.41 19.89 -3.43
C GLU A 58 -0.17 18.41 -3.78
N ARG A 59 -0.22 17.51 -2.79
CA ARG A 59 -0.07 16.06 -2.99
C ARG A 59 -1.22 15.51 -3.85
N GLU A 60 -2.44 15.98 -3.63
CA GLU A 60 -3.60 15.59 -4.43
C GLU A 60 -3.53 16.14 -5.86
N ALA A 61 -3.07 17.38 -6.05
CA ALA A 61 -2.82 17.96 -7.36
C ALA A 61 -1.72 17.21 -8.14
N LEU A 62 -0.65 16.80 -7.46
CA LEU A 62 0.40 15.97 -8.05
C LEU A 62 -0.09 14.56 -8.39
N ALA A 63 -0.86 13.93 -7.51
CA ALA A 63 -1.43 12.60 -7.76
C ALA A 63 -2.41 12.61 -8.96
N THR A 64 -3.26 13.62 -9.05
CA THR A 64 -4.22 13.77 -10.17
C THR A 64 -3.51 14.06 -11.49
N SER A 65 -2.50 14.93 -11.51
CA SER A 65 -1.71 15.20 -12.71
C SER A 65 -0.90 13.99 -13.18
N ALA A 66 -0.32 13.21 -12.25
CA ALA A 66 0.38 11.96 -12.55
C ALA A 66 -0.58 10.88 -13.07
N ALA A 67 -1.78 10.76 -12.51
CA ALA A 67 -2.79 9.82 -13.00
C ALA A 67 -3.28 10.17 -14.41
N MET A 68 -3.42 11.46 -14.72
CA MET A 68 -3.79 11.91 -16.07
C MET A 68 -2.68 11.70 -17.11
N THR A 69 -1.41 11.88 -16.72
CA THR A 69 -0.27 11.79 -17.66
C THR A 69 0.36 10.40 -17.76
N GLY A 70 0.21 9.56 -16.73
CA GLY A 70 0.80 8.23 -16.64
C GLY A 70 0.06 7.13 -17.40
N ASN A 71 -1.16 7.39 -17.90
CA ASN A 71 -1.91 6.40 -18.67
C ASN A 71 -1.70 6.58 -20.18
N PRO A 72 -0.85 5.76 -20.84
CA PRO A 72 -0.60 5.86 -22.26
C PRO A 72 -1.85 5.64 -23.13
N LEU A 73 -2.87 4.92 -22.62
CA LEU A 73 -4.15 4.73 -23.34
C LEU A 73 -5.00 6.00 -23.38
N LEU A 74 -4.95 6.83 -22.33
CA LEU A 74 -5.67 8.11 -22.29
C LEU A 74 -4.96 9.18 -23.13
N ASN A 75 -3.62 9.19 -23.08
CA ASN A 75 -2.82 10.17 -23.81
C ASN A 75 -2.84 9.89 -25.33
N ASP A 76 -2.87 8.62 -25.74
CA ASP A 76 -3.11 8.26 -27.13
C ASP A 76 -4.55 8.53 -27.58
N GLY A 77 -5.52 8.59 -26.67
CA GLY A 77 -6.92 8.92 -26.98
C GLY A 77 -7.11 10.35 -27.54
N ALA A 78 -6.32 11.31 -27.09
CA ALA A 78 -6.30 12.68 -27.62
C ALA A 78 -5.56 12.78 -28.97
N SER A 79 -4.54 11.93 -29.19
CA SER A 79 -3.81 11.80 -30.46
C SER A 79 -4.58 10.94 -31.50
N SER A 80 -5.46 10.05 -31.05
CA SER A 80 -6.25 9.12 -31.88
C SER A 80 -7.38 9.80 -32.67
N LYS A 81 -7.53 11.13 -32.56
CA LYS A 81 -8.35 11.92 -33.49
C LYS A 81 -7.61 12.31 -34.77
N LYS A 82 -6.32 11.93 -34.94
CA LYS A 82 -5.59 12.00 -36.22
C LYS A 82 -5.67 10.67 -36.96
N THR A 83 -6.73 10.49 -37.74
CA THR A 83 -6.76 9.79 -39.05
C THR A 83 -5.82 8.57 -39.26
N GLY A 84 -5.68 7.69 -38.28
CA GLY A 84 -4.81 6.52 -38.36
C GLY A 84 -5.56 5.33 -37.81
N LYS A 85 -6.48 4.77 -38.61
CA LYS A 85 -7.06 3.45 -38.40
C LYS A 85 -5.92 2.53 -37.94
N MET A 86 -5.98 2.02 -36.70
CA MET A 86 -4.96 1.13 -36.15
C MET A 86 -4.56 0.14 -37.24
N LYS A 87 -3.27 0.18 -37.65
CA LYS A 87 -2.74 -0.73 -38.67
C LYS A 87 -3.10 -2.16 -38.28
N ARG A 88 -3.54 -2.95 -39.27
CA ARG A 88 -3.92 -4.36 -39.10
C ARG A 88 -2.97 -5.04 -38.12
N LYS A 89 -3.53 -5.59 -37.05
CA LYS A 89 -2.76 -6.32 -36.04
C LYS A 89 -2.15 -7.54 -36.74
N TRP A 90 -0.95 -7.97 -36.36
CA TRP A 90 -0.32 -9.16 -36.96
C TRP A 90 -1.20 -10.41 -36.88
N ASN A 91 -2.06 -10.47 -35.86
CA ASN A 91 -3.07 -11.51 -35.70
C ASN A 91 -4.24 -11.41 -36.67
N ASP A 92 -4.48 -10.26 -37.32
CA ASP A 92 -5.70 -9.95 -38.07
C ASP A 92 -5.86 -10.74 -39.37
N ASP A 93 -4.81 -11.42 -39.83
CA ASP A 93 -4.83 -12.28 -41.03
C ASP A 93 -4.86 -13.78 -40.73
N VAL A 94 -5.23 -14.18 -39.51
CA VAL A 94 -5.33 -15.60 -39.15
C VAL A 94 -6.75 -16.10 -39.43
N VAL A 95 -6.87 -17.17 -40.21
CA VAL A 95 -8.14 -17.82 -40.64
C VAL A 95 -8.92 -18.48 -39.49
N PHE A 96 -8.24 -18.80 -38.38
CA PHE A 96 -8.87 -19.35 -37.18
C PHE A 96 -8.71 -18.38 -36.00
N ARG A 97 -9.81 -18.08 -35.31
CA ARG A 97 -9.80 -17.24 -34.09
C ARG A 97 -10.43 -17.97 -32.93
N ASN A 98 -9.84 -17.81 -31.75
CA ASN A 98 -10.41 -18.24 -30.48
C ASN A 98 -10.86 -19.71 -30.44
N GLN A 99 -10.09 -20.63 -31.05
CA GLN A 99 -10.48 -22.04 -31.17
C GLN A 99 -10.66 -22.77 -29.84
N ALA A 100 -9.93 -22.37 -28.80
CA ALA A 100 -10.04 -22.97 -27.46
C ALA A 100 -11.00 -22.20 -26.53
N ARG A 101 -11.77 -21.22 -27.04
CA ARG A 101 -12.65 -20.42 -26.18
C ARG A 101 -13.82 -21.27 -25.71
N GLY A 102 -13.79 -21.64 -24.43
CA GLY A 102 -14.81 -22.47 -23.80
C GLY A 102 -14.46 -23.97 -23.76
N GLU A 103 -13.22 -24.36 -24.05
CA GLU A 103 -12.80 -25.75 -23.88
C GLU A 103 -12.95 -26.16 -22.41
N SER A 104 -13.64 -27.29 -22.17
CA SER A 104 -13.87 -27.80 -20.82
C SER A 104 -12.55 -28.18 -20.18
N LYS A 105 -12.25 -27.60 -19.02
CA LYS A 105 -11.08 -27.97 -18.22
C LYS A 105 -11.17 -29.46 -17.87
N LYS A 106 -10.04 -30.16 -17.91
CA LYS A 106 -9.97 -31.58 -17.52
C LYS A 106 -10.37 -31.72 -16.06
N GLU A 107 -11.55 -32.27 -15.82
CA GLU A 107 -12.06 -32.55 -14.48
C GLU A 107 -11.22 -33.62 -13.78
N LYS A 108 -11.07 -33.49 -12.46
CA LYS A 108 -10.42 -34.51 -11.63
C LYS A 108 -11.43 -35.64 -11.38
N ARG A 109 -11.45 -36.64 -12.25
CA ARG A 109 -12.26 -37.85 -12.10
C ARG A 109 -11.40 -39.07 -11.81
N PHE A 110 -11.92 -39.96 -10.98
CA PHE A 110 -11.36 -41.29 -10.80
C PHE A 110 -12.16 -42.28 -11.65
N VAL A 111 -11.46 -43.09 -12.44
CA VAL A 111 -12.06 -44.16 -13.25
C VAL A 111 -11.48 -45.48 -12.77
N ASN A 112 -12.35 -46.39 -12.35
CA ASN A 112 -11.97 -47.75 -11.96
C ASN A 112 -11.75 -48.63 -13.21
N ASP A 113 -10.76 -48.27 -14.03
CA ASP A 113 -10.34 -48.97 -15.25
C ASP A 113 -8.84 -48.69 -15.47
N THR A 114 -8.03 -49.71 -15.69
CA THR A 114 -6.56 -49.58 -15.82
C THR A 114 -6.10 -49.00 -17.16
N VAL A 115 -6.93 -49.07 -18.21
CA VAL A 115 -6.57 -48.65 -19.59
C VAL A 115 -7.26 -47.34 -19.97
N ARG A 116 -8.47 -47.10 -19.46
CA ARG A 116 -9.24 -45.88 -19.79
C ARG A 116 -9.02 -44.72 -18.83
N ASN A 117 -8.35 -44.96 -17.70
CA ASN A 117 -8.01 -43.92 -16.75
C ASN A 117 -7.12 -42.85 -17.40
N ASP A 118 -7.30 -41.61 -16.96
CA ASP A 118 -6.51 -40.46 -17.36
C ASP A 118 -5.01 -40.66 -17.12
N PHE A 119 -4.62 -41.45 -16.11
CA PHE A 119 -3.23 -41.87 -15.92
C PHE A 119 -2.71 -42.65 -17.14
N HIS A 120 -3.42 -43.70 -17.57
CA HIS A 120 -2.99 -44.55 -18.67
C HIS A 120 -2.96 -43.79 -19.99
N LYS A 121 -3.95 -42.94 -20.26
CA LYS A 121 -3.97 -42.05 -21.43
C LYS A 121 -2.76 -41.12 -21.45
N ARG A 122 -2.40 -40.52 -20.30
CA ARG A 122 -1.21 -39.65 -20.17
C ARG A 122 0.08 -40.44 -20.33
N PHE A 123 0.16 -41.64 -19.78
CA PHE A 123 1.30 -42.54 -19.90
C PHE A 123 1.56 -42.90 -21.37
N MET A 124 0.52 -43.35 -22.09
CA MET A 124 0.61 -43.68 -23.50
C MET A 124 1.07 -42.48 -24.32
N ASN A 125 0.42 -41.32 -24.19
CA ASN A 125 0.83 -40.10 -24.91
C ASN A 125 2.27 -39.65 -24.61
N LYS A 126 2.81 -40.00 -23.44
CA LYS A 126 4.15 -39.59 -23.00
C LYS A 126 5.24 -40.54 -23.49
N PHE A 127 4.99 -41.85 -23.45
CA PHE A 127 5.99 -42.89 -23.68
C PHE A 127 5.82 -43.65 -24.99
N MET A 128 4.66 -43.55 -25.62
CA MET A 128 4.39 -44.10 -26.95
C MET A 128 4.03 -42.94 -27.86
N LYS A 129 4.86 -42.70 -28.87
CA LYS A 129 4.64 -41.66 -29.88
C LYS A 129 4.37 -42.31 -31.23
#